data_AF-A0A426U0D0-F1
#
_entry.id   AF-A0A426U0D0-F1
#
_cell.length_a   1.000
_cell.length_b   1.000
_cell.length_c   1.000
_cell.angle_alpha   90.00
_cell.angle_beta   90.00
_cell.angle_gamma   90.00
#
_symmetry.space_group_name_H-M   'P 1'
#
loop_
_entity.id
_entity.type
_entity.pdbx_description
1 polymer ?
#
loop_
_entity_poly.entity_id
_entity_poly.type
_entity_poly.pdbx_seq_one_letter_code
_entity_poly.pdbx_strand_id
1 'polypeptide(L)' 'MTPKLNKSELIELVDKLLQAEGSEEEEAQWLELIKRNVSDPNVIGLIYWSNQYGLSEEPSAKEIVEKAISYKPIAL' A
#
# COMPACT_ATOMS: atom_id res chain seq x y z
N MET A 1 -4.38 -2.02 -20.72
CA MET A 1 -3.77 -3.10 -19.93
C MET A 1 -3.16 -2.43 -18.71
N THR A 2 -3.75 -2.58 -17.53
CA THR A 2 -3.14 -2.07 -16.29
C THR A 2 -1.87 -2.87 -16.03
N PRO A 3 -0.69 -2.22 -15.89
CA PRO A 3 0.52 -2.94 -15.54
C PRO A 3 0.30 -3.60 -14.18
N LYS A 4 0.31 -4.94 -14.18
CA LYS A 4 0.15 -5.75 -12.98
C LYS A 4 1.50 -5.74 -12.27
N LEU A 5 1.64 -4.89 -11.26
CA LEU A 5 2.84 -4.86 -10.43
C LEU A 5 2.94 -6.16 -9.65
N ASN A 6 4.16 -6.65 -9.51
CA ASN A 6 4.44 -7.84 -8.72
C ASN A 6 4.42 -7.46 -7.23
N LYS A 7 4.24 -8.45 -6.36
CA LYS A 7 4.26 -8.21 -4.91
C LYS A 7 5.54 -7.50 -4.47
N SER A 8 6.69 -7.87 -5.01
CA SER A 8 7.97 -7.21 -4.68
C SER A 8 7.99 -5.73 -5.07
N GLU A 9 7.52 -5.39 -6.27
CA GLU A 9 7.45 -3.99 -6.73
C GLU A 9 6.52 -3.16 -5.84
N LEU A 10 5.38 -3.73 -5.42
CA LEU A 10 4.48 -3.05 -4.49
C LEU A 10 5.14 -2.83 -3.12
N ILE A 11 5.92 -3.79 -2.64
CA ILE A 11 6.66 -3.67 -1.39
C ILE A 11 7.69 -2.55 -1.51
N GLU A 12 8.42 -2.46 -2.63
CA GLU A 12 9.39 -1.38 -2.85
C GLU A 12 8.72 -0.01 -2.91
N LEU A 13 7.56 0.12 -3.58
CA LEU A 13 6.82 1.39 -3.61
C LEU A 13 6.32 1.80 -2.22
N VAL A 14 5.80 0.86 -1.43
CA VAL A 14 5.37 1.15 -0.06
C VAL A 14 6.55 1.49 0.83
N ASP A 15 7.68 0.81 0.67
CA ASP A 15 8.90 1.09 1.43
C ASP A 15 9.41 2.51 1.16
N LYS A 16 9.45 2.93 -0.11
CA LYS A 16 9.80 4.30 -0.50
C LYS A 16 8.87 5.35 0.13
N LEU A 17 7.55 5.08 0.16
CA LEU A 17 6.59 5.95 0.84
C LEU A 17 6.83 6.02 2.35
N LEU A 18 7.18 4.90 3.00
CA LEU A 18 7.52 4.88 4.43
C LEU A 18 8.81 5.63 4.74
N GLN A 19 9.78 5.61 3.83
CA GLN A 19 11.03 6.38 3.94
C GLN A 19 10.88 7.86 3.54
N ALA A 20 9.68 8.27 3.10
CA ALA A 20 9.44 9.59 2.49
C ALA A 20 10.46 9.90 1.38
N GLU A 21 10.77 8.90 0.56
CA GLU A 21 11.63 9.05 -0.61
C GLU A 21 10.82 9.70 -1.74
N GLY A 22 11.43 10.60 -2.52
CA GLY A 22 10.79 11.22 -3.69
C GLY A 22 10.10 12.55 -3.44
N SER A 23 9.60 13.16 -4.52
CA SER A 23 8.78 14.38 -4.46
C SER A 23 7.29 14.06 -4.22
N GLU A 24 6.51 15.06 -3.83
CA GLU A 24 5.05 14.95 -3.69
C GLU A 24 4.38 14.39 -4.97
N GLU A 25 4.90 14.71 -6.15
CA GLU A 25 4.40 14.17 -7.41
C GLU A 25 4.73 12.68 -7.59
N GLU A 26 5.93 12.25 -7.19
CA GLU A 26 6.34 10.84 -7.21
C GLU A 26 5.53 10.02 -6.21
N GLU A 27 5.36 10.52 -4.98
CA GLU A 27 4.53 9.90 -3.96
C GLU A 27 3.08 9.71 -4.47
N ALA A 28 2.50 10.74 -5.08
CA ALA A 28 1.16 10.65 -5.66
C ALA A 28 1.07 9.58 -6.76
N GLN A 29 2.09 9.46 -7.61
CA GLN A 29 2.15 8.43 -8.64
C GLN A 29 2.27 7.01 -8.04
N TRP A 30 3.11 6.83 -7.02
CA TRP A 30 3.26 5.55 -6.35
C TRP A 30 1.98 5.12 -5.64
N LEU A 31 1.31 6.04 -4.96
CA LEU A 31 0.01 5.79 -4.31
C LEU A 31 -1.06 5.35 -5.33
N GLU A 32 -1.14 6.02 -6.49
CA GLU A 32 -2.04 5.63 -7.57
C GLU A 32 -1.70 4.25 -8.15
N LEU A 33 -0.42 3.93 -8.30
CA LEU A 33 0.02 2.61 -8.76
C LEU A 33 -0.36 1.50 -7.77
N ILE A 34 -0.13 1.72 -6.47
CA ILE A 34 -0.48 0.78 -5.41
C ILE A 34 -1.99 0.55 -5.41
N LYS A 35 -2.80 1.63 -5.37
CA LYS A 35 -4.27 1.57 -5.40
C LYS A 35 -4.83 0.75 -6.56
N ARG A 36 -4.23 0.86 -7.75
CA ARG A 36 -4.69 0.14 -8.94
C ARG A 36 -4.32 -1.35 -8.93
N ASN A 37 -3.39 -1.76 -8.07
CA ASN A 37 -2.82 -3.11 -8.03
C ASN A 37 -3.21 -3.92 -6.79
N VAL A 38 -3.77 -3.29 -5.76
CA VAL A 38 -4.25 -3.96 -4.54
C VAL A 38 -5.77 -4.04 -4.49
N SER A 39 -6.29 -5.02 -3.75
CA SER A 39 -7.74 -5.22 -3.58
C SER A 39 -8.36 -4.28 -2.54
N ASP A 40 -7.55 -3.75 -1.62
CA ASP A 40 -8.00 -2.88 -0.52
C ASP A 40 -8.18 -1.42 -0.98
N PRO A 41 -9.40 -0.87 -0.97
CA PRO A 41 -9.63 0.54 -1.32
C PRO A 41 -8.98 1.52 -0.32
N ASN A 42 -8.66 1.06 0.89
CA ASN A 42 -8.08 1.84 1.97
C ASN A 42 -6.58 1.61 2.14
N VAL A 43 -5.88 1.12 1.11
CA VAL A 43 -4.42 0.90 1.17
C VAL A 43 -3.62 2.12 1.60
N ILE A 44 -4.05 3.33 1.23
CA ILE A 44 -3.43 4.57 1.70
C ILE A 44 -3.53 4.68 3.22
N GLY A 45 -4.67 4.31 3.78
CA GLY A 45 -4.86 4.29 5.22
C GLY A 45 -4.01 3.24 5.93
N LEU A 46 -3.76 2.09 5.30
CA LEU A 46 -2.82 1.10 5.83
C LEU A 46 -1.38 1.63 5.89
N ILE A 47 -0.98 2.51 4.97
CA ILE A 47 0.37 3.11 4.91
C ILE A 47 0.52 4.20 5.97
N TYR A 48 -0.39 5.18 6.01
CA TYR A 48 -0.26 6.36 6.89
C TYR A 48 -0.87 6.18 8.29
N TRP A 49 -1.84 5.28 8.45
CA TRP A 49 -2.57 5.03 9.69
C TRP A 49 -2.65 3.53 10.01
N SER A 50 -1.56 2.81 9.76
CA SER A 50 -1.41 1.37 9.99
C SER A 50 -2.07 0.85 11.28
N ASN A 51 -1.85 1.54 12.39
CA ASN A 51 -2.42 1.25 13.70
C ASN A 51 -3.96 1.19 13.70
N GLN A 52 -4.64 2.05 12.94
CA GLN A 52 -6.11 2.09 12.85
C GLN A 52 -6.69 0.93 12.05
N TYR A 53 -5.87 0.30 11.21
CA TYR A 53 -6.25 -0.85 10.39
C TYR A 53 -5.80 -2.18 11.01
N GLY A 54 -5.38 -2.17 12.27
CA GLY A 54 -4.96 -3.37 13.01
C GLY A 54 -3.63 -3.93 12.51
N LEU A 55 -2.69 -3.06 12.12
CA LEU A 55 -1.27 -3.36 12.01
C LEU A 55 -0.52 -2.80 13.24
N SER A 56 0.74 -3.21 13.39
CA SER A 56 1.67 -2.65 14.38
C SER A 56 1.88 -1.14 14.18
N GLU A 57 2.40 -0.42 15.19
CA GLU A 57 2.70 1.02 15.09
C GLU A 57 3.66 1.33 13.95
N GLU A 58 4.65 0.45 13.72
CA GLU A 58 5.60 0.52 12.61
C GLU A 58 5.51 -0.78 11.78
N PRO A 59 4.53 -0.91 10.87
CA PRO A 59 4.46 -2.10 10.02
C PRO A 59 5.57 -2.09 8.98
N SER A 60 6.04 -3.27 8.60
CA SER A 60 6.89 -3.38 7.42
C SER A 60 6.08 -3.14 6.13
N ALA A 61 6.73 -2.63 5.09
CA ALA A 61 6.11 -2.48 3.77
C ALA A 61 5.48 -3.79 3.25
N LYS A 62 6.14 -4.92 3.57
CA LYS A 62 5.62 -6.26 3.28
C LYS A 62 4.28 -6.54 3.96
N GLU A 63 4.16 -6.25 5.26
CA GLU A 63 2.92 -6.48 6.01
C GLU A 63 1.76 -5.64 5.46
N ILE A 64 2.02 -4.37 5.13
CA ILE A 64 1.02 -3.49 4.51
C ILE A 64 0.53 -4.10 3.19
N VAL A 65 1.44 -4.47 2.30
CA VAL A 65 1.11 -5.03 0.98
C VAL A 65 0.38 -6.38 1.12
N GLU A 66 0.82 -7.25 2.02
CA GLU A 66 0.15 -8.52 2.26
C GLU A 66 -1.28 -8.33 2.75
N LYS A 67 -1.50 -7.37 3.64
CA LYS A 67 -2.83 -7.03 4.14
C LYS A 67 -3.72 -6.42 3.07
N ALA A 68 -3.18 -5.49 2.27
CA ALA A 68 -3.90 -4.83 1.19
C ALA A 68 -4.30 -5.81 0.06
N ILE A 69 -3.45 -6.79 -0.25
CA ILE A 69 -3.77 -7.83 -1.25
C ILE A 69 -4.75 -8.86 -0.68
N SER A 70 -4.62 -9.20 0.60
CA SER A 70 -5.48 -10.17 1.29
C SER A 70 -6.82 -9.59 1.72
N TYR A 71 -7.07 -8.30 1.51
CA TYR A 71 -8.33 -7.66 1.85
C TYR A 71 -9.49 -8.34 1.14
N LYS A 72 -10.45 -8.81 1.94
CA LYS A 72 -11.70 -9.36 1.48
C LYS A 72 -12.80 -8.37 1.86
N PRO A 73 -13.52 -7.79 0.90
CA PRO A 73 -14.71 -7.02 1.21
C PRO A 73 -15.63 -7.89 2.05
N ILE A 74 -15.98 -7.43 3.25
CA ILE A 74 -17.04 -8.06 4.02
C ILE A 74 -18.32 -7.74 3.24
N ALA A 75 -18.96 -8.76 2.66
CA ALA A 75 -20.28 -8.60 2.10
C ALA A 75 -21.23 -8.31 3.28
N LEU A 76 -21.57 -7.03 3.44
CA LEU A 76 -22.62 -6.56 4.36
C LEU A 76 -24.00 -6.81 3.74
#